data_AF-A0AA90H5H7-F1
#
_entry.id   AF-A0AA90H5H7-F1
#
_cell.length_a   1.000
_cell.length_b   1.000
_cell.length_c   1.000
_cell.angle_alpha   90.00
_cell.angle_beta   90.00
_cell.angle_gamma   90.00
#
_symmetry.space_group_name_H-M   'P 1'
#
loop_
_entity.id
_entity.type
_entity.pdbx_description
1 polymer ?
#
loop_
_entity_poly.entity_id
_entity_poly.type
_entity_poly.pdbx_seq_one_letter_code
_entity_poly.pdbx_strand_id
1 'polypeptide(L)'
;MAGGSDPARSLRGEGRARADTLGEEHLALLEHCRAGPLSVADLAAEADLPLGVVRVLLADLIDLGRVRMTRPVPPAELPDIGLLNHLIDGLRSL
;
A
#
# COMPACT_ATOMS: atom_id res chain seq x y z
N MET A 1 -40.91 20.20 -10.46
CA MET A 1 -40.69 19.19 -11.51
C MET A 1 -39.34 19.52 -12.15
N ALA A 2 -38.26 18.75 -12.09
CA ALA A 2 -38.02 17.40 -11.62
C ALA A 2 -36.74 17.39 -10.76
N GLY A 3 -36.80 16.74 -9.61
CA GLY A 3 -35.60 16.37 -8.86
C GLY A 3 -34.89 15.26 -9.61
N GLY A 4 -33.76 15.60 -10.25
CA GLY A 4 -32.79 14.63 -10.73
C GLY A 4 -32.01 14.10 -9.54
N SER A 5 -32.59 13.15 -8.80
CA SER A 5 -31.84 12.37 -7.83
C SER A 5 -30.90 11.46 -8.62
N ASP A 6 -29.62 11.84 -8.71
CA ASP A 6 -28.58 11.05 -9.37
C ASP A 6 -28.33 9.77 -8.55
N PRO A 7 -28.73 8.58 -9.05
CA PRO A 7 -28.57 7.32 -8.32
C PRO A 7 -27.09 6.87 -8.23
N ALA A 8 -26.17 7.50 -8.96
CA ALA A 8 -24.75 7.14 -8.95
C ALA A 8 -23.99 7.69 -7.73
N ARG A 9 -24.56 8.64 -6.98
CA ARG A 9 -23.90 9.26 -5.82
C ARG A 9 -24.05 8.44 -4.53
N SER A 10 -24.96 7.45 -4.49
CA SER A 10 -25.29 6.69 -3.28
C SER A 10 -24.32 5.55 -2.94
N LEU A 11 -23.60 4.97 -3.92
CA LEU A 11 -22.69 3.84 -3.67
C LEU A 11 -21.36 4.23 -2.98
N ARG A 12 -21.09 5.52 -2.81
CA ARG A 12 -19.85 6.01 -2.18
C ARG A 12 -19.95 6.14 -0.64
N GLY A 13 -21.16 6.00 -0.09
CA GLY A 13 -21.43 6.16 1.35
C GLY A 13 -21.32 4.87 2.18
N GLU A 14 -21.45 3.70 1.56
CA GLU A 14 -21.46 2.41 2.26
C GLU A 14 -20.04 1.94 2.64
N GLY A 15 -19.03 2.24 1.81
CA GLY A 15 -17.62 1.97 2.11
C GLY A 15 -17.09 2.78 3.29
N ARG A 16 -17.62 3.99 3.51
CA ARG A 16 -17.23 4.87 4.63
C ARG A 16 -17.70 4.34 5.98
N ALA A 17 -18.92 3.77 6.04
CA ALA A 17 -19.49 3.23 7.28
C ALA A 17 -18.87 1.87 7.68
N ARG A 18 -18.37 1.08 6.72
CA ARG A 18 -17.54 -0.11 7.02
C ARG A 18 -16.13 0.27 7.47
N ALA A 19 -15.58 1.38 6.98
CA ALA A 19 -14.25 1.84 7.34
C ALA A 19 -14.11 2.32 8.80
N ASP A 20 -15.21 2.69 9.47
CA ASP A 20 -15.19 3.10 10.88
C ASP A 20 -14.96 1.93 11.85
N THR A 21 -15.06 0.68 11.38
CA THR A 21 -14.62 -0.51 12.10
C THR A 21 -13.85 -1.43 11.15
N LEU A 22 -12.52 -1.30 11.12
CA LEU A 22 -11.66 -2.27 10.42
C LEU A 22 -12.02 -3.69 10.86
N GLY A 23 -12.38 -4.55 9.91
CA GLY A 23 -12.65 -5.96 10.17
C GLY A 23 -11.39 -6.73 10.58
N GLU A 24 -11.56 -7.96 11.07
CA GLU A 24 -10.44 -8.82 11.48
C GLU A 24 -9.46 -9.05 10.32
N GLU A 25 -9.97 -9.25 9.10
CA GLU A 25 -9.13 -9.41 7.91
C GLU A 25 -8.29 -8.15 7.58
N HIS A 26 -8.83 -6.96 7.84
CA HIS A 26 -8.09 -5.71 7.62
C HIS A 26 -6.96 -5.55 8.64
N LEU A 27 -7.21 -5.93 9.89
CA LEU A 27 -6.21 -5.89 10.95
C LEU A 27 -5.08 -6.90 10.69
N ALA A 28 -5.43 -8.12 10.26
CA ALA A 28 -4.44 -9.14 9.91
C ALA A 28 -3.50 -8.65 8.78
N LEU A 29 -4.05 -8.07 7.71
CA LEU A 29 -3.23 -7.49 6.64
C LEU A 29 -2.33 -6.35 7.14
N LEU A 30 -2.83 -5.49 8.03
CA LEU A 30 -2.03 -4.42 8.63
C LEU A 30 -0.86 -4.94 9.45
N GLU A 31 -1.05 -6.02 10.23
CA GLU A 31 0.04 -6.63 10.99
C GLU A 31 1.14 -7.15 10.05
N HIS A 32 0.78 -7.82 8.95
CA HIS A 32 1.75 -8.29 7.97
C HIS A 32 2.52 -7.15 7.31
N CYS A 33 1.87 -6.02 7.01
CA CYS A 33 2.53 -4.85 6.44
C CYS A 33 3.53 -4.15 7.40
N ARG A 34 3.48 -4.40 8.71
CA ARG A 34 4.41 -3.77 9.68
C ARG A 34 5.84 -4.31 9.59
N ALA A 35 6.00 -5.57 9.16
CA ALA A 35 7.31 -6.19 9.05
C ALA A 35 8.15 -5.61 7.89
N GLY A 36 7.50 -5.04 6.88
CA GLY A 36 8.15 -4.44 5.73
C GLY A 36 7.29 -4.46 4.46
N PRO A 37 7.84 -4.00 3.32
CA PRO A 37 7.17 -4.10 2.03
C PRO A 37 6.99 -5.57 1.64
N LEU A 38 5.75 -5.96 1.34
CA LEU A 38 5.40 -7.29 0.88
C LEU A 38 4.71 -7.21 -0.49
N SER A 39 4.83 -8.26 -1.29
CA SER A 39 4.03 -8.35 -2.50
C SER A 39 2.57 -8.65 -2.15
N VAL A 40 1.64 -8.27 -3.02
CA VAL A 40 0.21 -8.58 -2.84
C VAL A 40 -0.03 -10.08 -2.84
N ALA A 41 0.79 -10.86 -3.55
CA ALA A 41 0.70 -12.32 -3.55
C ALA A 41 1.12 -12.92 -2.21
N ASP A 42 2.21 -12.42 -1.61
CA ASP A 42 2.67 -12.89 -0.30
C ASP A 42 1.65 -12.58 0.80
N LEU A 43 1.05 -11.39 0.77
CA LEU A 43 -0.05 -11.01 1.67
C LEU A 43 -1.27 -11.93 1.53
N ALA A 44 -1.60 -12.35 0.31
CA ALA A 44 -2.71 -13.27 0.08
C ALA A 44 -2.43 -14.69 0.57
N ALA A 45 -1.18 -15.15 0.39
CA ALA A 45 -0.75 -16.44 0.89
C ALA A 45 -0.78 -16.48 2.43
N GLU A 46 -0.25 -15.45 3.10
CA GLU A 46 -0.22 -15.44 4.57
C GLU A 46 -1.56 -15.19 5.23
N ALA A 47 -2.42 -14.38 4.61
CA ALA A 47 -3.78 -14.17 5.11
C ALA A 47 -4.70 -15.37 4.81
N ASP A 48 -4.28 -16.34 3.99
CA ASP A 48 -5.11 -17.42 3.43
C ASP A 48 -6.40 -16.89 2.78
N LEU A 49 -6.26 -15.81 1.99
CA LEU A 49 -7.38 -15.14 1.33
C LEU A 49 -7.20 -15.11 -0.19
N PRO A 50 -8.30 -15.16 -0.97
CA PRO A 50 -8.22 -14.98 -2.42
C PRO A 50 -7.61 -13.62 -2.78
N LEU A 51 -6.74 -13.61 -3.80
CA LEU A 51 -6.04 -12.40 -4.24
C LEU A 51 -6.97 -11.21 -4.55
N GLY A 52 -8.16 -11.49 -5.09
CA GLY A 52 -9.18 -10.48 -5.36
C GLY A 52 -9.69 -9.80 -4.09
N VAL A 53 -9.89 -10.57 -3.01
CA VAL A 53 -10.34 -10.06 -1.71
C VAL A 53 -9.26 -9.17 -1.12
N VAL A 54 -8.01 -9.64 -1.08
CA VAL A 54 -6.88 -8.87 -0.56
C VAL A 54 -6.70 -7.55 -1.29
N ARG A 55 -6.87 -7.52 -2.61
CA ARG A 55 -6.81 -6.27 -3.39
C ARG A 55 -7.88 -5.25 -3.00
N VAL A 56 -9.10 -5.70 -2.68
CA VAL A 56 -10.19 -4.82 -2.23
C VAL A 56 -9.88 -4.29 -0.83
N LEU A 57 -9.51 -5.17 0.11
CA LEU A 57 -9.13 -4.78 1.47
C LEU A 57 -7.94 -3.81 1.47
N LEU A 58 -6.94 -4.03 0.62
CA LEU A 58 -5.81 -3.13 0.46
C LEU A 58 -6.22 -1.78 -0.13
N ALA A 59 -7.16 -1.75 -1.08
CA ALA A 59 -7.70 -0.49 -1.62
C ALA A 59 -8.35 0.33 -0.50
N ASP A 60 -9.16 -0.32 0.35
CA ASP A 60 -9.78 0.32 1.51
C ASP A 60 -8.73 0.85 2.50
N LEU A 61 -7.70 0.05 2.82
CA LEU A 61 -6.60 0.47 3.70
C LEU A 61 -5.76 1.64 3.13
N ILE A 62 -5.59 1.69 1.80
CA ILE A 62 -4.90 2.79 1.11
C ILE A 62 -5.74 4.06 1.14
N ASP A 63 -7.04 3.96 0.87
CA ASP A 63 -7.97 5.08 0.91
C ASP A 63 -8.07 5.67 2.33
N LEU A 64 -7.90 4.84 3.36
CA LEU A 64 -7.80 5.26 4.76
C LEU A 64 -6.41 5.78 5.16
N GLY A 65 -5.43 5.74 4.26
CA GLY A 65 -4.06 6.18 4.51
C GLY A 65 -3.29 5.32 5.51
N ARG A 66 -3.73 4.08 5.75
CA ARG A 66 -3.12 3.14 6.70
C ARG A 66 -2.01 2.31 6.09
N VAL A 67 -2.08 2.05 4.79
CA VAL A 67 -1.04 1.36 4.00
C VAL A 67 -0.61 2.26 2.85
N ARG A 68 0.67 2.18 2.47
CA ARG A 68 1.20 2.83 1.27
C ARG A 68 1.71 1.77 0.31
N MET A 69 1.38 1.92 -0.96
CA MET A 69 2.00 1.15 -2.03
C MET A 69 3.26 1.86 -2.51
N THR A 70 4.38 1.15 -2.46
CA THR A 70 5.63 1.56 -3.10
C THR A 70 5.71 0.89 -4.47
N ARG A 71 6.00 1.66 -5.51
CA ARG A 71 6.38 1.04 -6.79
C ARG A 71 7.72 0.35 -6.60
N PRO A 72 7.90 -0.88 -7.13
CA PRO A 72 9.22 -1.49 -7.20
C PRO A 72 10.20 -0.47 -7.77
N VAL A 73 11.26 -0.17 -7.02
CA VAL A 73 12.31 0.71 -7.52
C VAL A 73 12.93 -0.02 -8.70
N PRO A 74 13.00 0.58 -9.91
CA PRO A 74 13.74 -0.01 -11.01
C PRO A 74 15.15 -0.38 -10.51
N PRO A 75 15.77 -1.45 -11.02
CA PRO A 75 17.15 -1.76 -10.68
C PRO A 75 17.96 -0.48 -10.87
N ALA A 76 18.52 0.06 -9.79
CA ALA A 76 19.32 1.26 -9.88
C ALA A 76 20.51 0.95 -10.78
N GLU A 77 20.78 1.80 -11.77
CA GLU A 77 22.09 1.80 -12.39
C GLU A 77 23.10 2.03 -11.27
N LEU A 78 23.95 1.03 -11.00
CA LEU A 78 24.95 1.16 -9.95
C LEU A 78 25.84 2.36 -10.31
N PRO A 79 25.98 3.36 -9.42
CA PRO A 79 26.94 4.43 -9.64
C PRO A 79 28.34 3.85 -9.78
N ASP A 80 29.15 4.46 -10.64
CA ASP A 80 30.53 4.02 -10.86
C ASP A 80 31.30 3.92 -9.54
N ILE A 81 32.04 2.82 -9.37
CA ILE A 81 32.82 2.55 -8.16
C ILE A 81 33.88 3.63 -7.92
N GLY A 82 34.37 4.26 -8.99
CA GLY A 82 35.27 5.40 -8.91
C GLY A 82 34.65 6.59 -8.18
N LEU A 83 33.38 6.89 -8.44
CA LEU A 83 32.63 7.95 -7.76
C LEU A 83 32.38 7.61 -6.28
N LEU A 84 31.97 6.37 -5.99
CA LEU A 84 31.74 5.89 -4.62
C LEU A 84 33.01 6.01 -3.76
N ASN A 85 34.17 5.61 -4.30
CA ASN A 85 35.45 5.76 -3.61
C ASN A 85 35.79 7.23 -3.37
N HIS A 86 35.60 8.10 -4.38
CA HIS A 86 35.82 9.54 -4.22
C HIS A 86 34.96 10.16 -3.11
N LEU A 87 33.69 9.76 -3.01
CA LEU A 87 32.79 10.23 -1.96
C LEU A 87 33.21 9.73 -0.58
N ILE A 88 33.59 8.45 -0.47
CA ILE A 88 34.09 7.86 0.78
C ILE A 88 35.35 8.59 1.26
N ASP A 89 36.28 8.87 0.35
CA ASP A 89 37.52 9.59 0.66
C ASP A 89 37.21 11.03 1.09
N GLY A 90 36.30 11.71 0.40
CA GLY A 90 35.81 13.04 0.77
C GLY A 90 35.18 13.07 2.17
N LEU A 91 34.28 12.14 2.47
CA LEU A 91 33.60 12.04 3.77
C LEU A 91 34.54 11.72 4.93
N ARG A 92 35.65 11.00 4.68
CA ARG A 92 36.67 10.67 5.69
C ARG A 92 37.68 11.78 5.96
N SER A 93 37.71 12.81 5.11
CA SER A 93 38.64 13.94 5.22
C SER A 93 38.07 15.15 5.98
N LEU A 94 36.86 15.01 6.52
CA LEU A 94 36.13 16.01 7.31
C LEU A 94 36.33 15.83 8.82
#